data_AF-A0A6I1GX81-F1
#
_entry.id   AF-A0A6I1GX81-F1
#
_cell.length_a   1.000
_cell.length_b   1.000
_cell.length_c   1.000
_cell.angle_alpha   90.00
_cell.angle_beta   90.00
_cell.angle_gamma   90.00
#
_symmetry.space_group_name_H-M   'P 1'
#
loop_
_entity.id
_entity.type
_entity.pdbx_description
1 polymer ?
#
loop_
_entity_poly.entity_id
_entity_poly.type
_entity_poly.pdbx_seq_one_letter_code
_entity_poly.pdbx_strand_id
1 'polypeptide(L)'
;PLLVKAAKTGGKIVEVTPESAGWTHVGFAAHRLAAGESLNLETGKRELCIVVLTGTVTVRAGEQMWEAIGNRQSVFDDVSPYAV
;
A
#
# COMPACT_ATOMS: atom_id res chain seq x y z
N PRO A 1 -17.65 11.25 4.17
CA PRO A 1 -18.32 10.48 3.10
C PRO A 1 -17.96 9.00 3.28
N LEU A 2 -18.93 8.08 3.19
CA LEU A 2 -18.66 6.65 3.46
C LEU A 2 -18.11 5.88 2.25
N LEU A 3 -18.14 6.50 1.07
CA LEU A 3 -17.60 5.94 -0.16
C LEU A 3 -16.54 6.89 -0.73
N VAL A 4 -15.35 6.37 -0.96
CA VAL A 4 -14.29 7.02 -1.75
C VAL A 4 -14.04 6.14 -2.97
N LYS A 5 -14.27 6.70 -4.16
CA LYS A 5 -14.06 5.98 -5.42
C LYS A 5 -12.59 6.03 -5.82
N ALA A 6 -12.12 4.94 -6.42
CA ALA A 6 -10.77 4.88 -6.96
C ALA A 6 -10.55 5.95 -8.06
N ALA A 7 -9.35 6.51 -8.08
CA ALA A 7 -8.85 7.28 -9.20
C ALA A 7 -8.76 6.38 -10.44
N LYS A 8 -9.19 6.91 -11.59
CA LYS A 8 -9.20 6.15 -12.85
C LYS A 8 -7.80 6.02 -13.47
N THR A 9 -6.88 6.89 -13.09
CA THR A 9 -5.54 7.02 -13.68
C THR A 9 -4.51 7.34 -12.60
N GLY A 10 -3.23 7.08 -12.91
CA GLY A 10 -2.11 7.32 -12.01
C GLY A 10 -1.80 6.16 -11.07
N GLY A 11 -0.70 6.30 -10.32
CA GLY A 11 -0.24 5.27 -9.39
C GLY A 11 -1.01 5.22 -8.06
N LYS A 12 -1.62 6.31 -7.61
CA LYS A 12 -2.45 6.31 -6.38
C LYS A 12 -3.89 5.94 -6.71
N ILE A 13 -4.32 4.75 -6.32
CA ILE A 13 -5.67 4.22 -6.60
C ILE A 13 -6.69 4.89 -5.69
N VAL A 14 -6.42 4.95 -4.39
CA VAL A 14 -7.30 5.59 -3.40
C VAL A 14 -6.48 6.00 -2.19
N GLU A 15 -6.95 7.02 -1.49
CA GLU A 15 -6.38 7.47 -0.22
C GLU A 15 -7.51 7.95 0.67
N VAL A 16 -7.47 7.49 1.92
CA VAL A 16 -8.35 7.89 3.00
C VAL A 16 -7.46 8.21 4.18
N THR A 17 -7.46 9.47 4.58
CA THR A 17 -6.80 9.92 5.80
C THR A 17 -7.84 10.13 6.91
N PRO A 18 -7.43 10.07 8.19
CA PRO A 18 -8.28 10.43 9.32
C PRO A 18 -8.99 11.77 9.14
N GLU A 19 -8.27 12.77 8.63
CA GLU A 19 -8.79 14.12 8.37
C GLU A 19 -9.87 14.10 7.27
N SER A 20 -9.66 13.33 6.20
CA SER A 20 -10.64 13.19 5.12
C SER A 20 -11.90 12.40 5.54
N ALA A 21 -11.73 11.47 6.49
CA ALA A 21 -12.78 10.56 6.92
C ALA A 21 -13.58 11.08 8.13
N GLY A 22 -13.02 12.04 8.88
CA GLY A 22 -13.64 12.57 10.10
C GLY A 22 -13.52 11.64 11.32
N TRP A 23 -12.56 10.70 11.30
CA TRP A 23 -12.23 9.85 12.44
C TRP A 23 -10.78 10.04 12.86
N THR A 24 -10.33 9.37 13.93
CA THR A 24 -9.04 9.69 14.56
C THR A 24 -7.88 8.80 14.10
N HIS A 25 -8.12 7.51 13.84
CA HIS A 25 -7.04 6.51 13.87
C HIS A 25 -6.63 5.93 12.51
N VAL A 26 -7.57 5.49 11.68
CA VAL A 26 -7.23 4.66 10.52
C VAL A 26 -6.92 5.52 9.30
N GLY A 27 -5.79 5.26 8.66
CA GLY A 27 -5.50 5.69 7.29
C GLY A 27 -5.48 4.48 6.37
N PHE A 28 -5.83 4.67 5.11
CA PHE A 28 -5.74 3.64 4.08
C PHE A 28 -5.34 4.26 2.75
N ALA A 29 -4.35 3.65 2.09
CA ALA A 29 -4.00 4.00 0.73
C ALA A 29 -3.72 2.74 -0.07
N ALA A 30 -4.06 2.77 -1.36
CA ALA A 30 -3.69 1.72 -2.30
C ALA A 30 -2.96 2.35 -3.48
N HIS A 31 -1.83 1.75 -3.84
CA HIS A 31 -0.98 2.21 -4.93
C HIS A 31 -0.72 1.11 -5.94
N ARG A 32 -0.52 1.51 -7.18
CA ARG A 32 0.00 0.72 -8.28
C ARG A 32 1.36 1.29 -8.65
N LEU A 33 2.35 0.42 -8.77
CA LEU A 33 3.68 0.75 -9.24
C LEU A 33 3.93 -0.05 -10.52
N ALA A 34 4.42 0.61 -11.55
CA ALA A 34 5.00 -0.06 -12.70
C ALA A 34 6.41 -0.60 -12.34
N ALA A 35 6.94 -1.50 -13.17
CA ALA A 35 8.30 -2.00 -12.99
C ALA A 35 9.30 -0.83 -13.01
N GLY A 36 10.14 -0.76 -11.97
CA GLY A 36 11.12 0.31 -11.79
C GLY A 36 10.59 1.58 -11.11
N GLU A 37 9.27 1.72 -10.89
CA GLU A 37 8.74 2.82 -10.10
C GLU A 37 8.99 2.61 -8.60
N SER A 38 9.08 3.72 -7.87
CA SER A 38 9.30 3.73 -6.43
C SER A 38 8.35 4.70 -5.75
N LEU A 39 7.96 4.37 -4.52
CA LEU A 39 7.11 5.19 -3.67
C LEU A 39 7.79 5.36 -2.31
N ASN A 40 8.02 6.60 -1.92
CA ASN A 40 8.49 6.94 -0.58
C ASN A 40 7.29 7.28 0.30
N LEU A 41 7.21 6.64 1.47
CA LEU A 41 6.15 6.83 2.43
C LEU A 41 6.76 7.32 3.75
N GLU A 42 6.21 8.39 4.29
CA GLU A 42 6.56 8.91 5.61
C GLU A 42 5.61 8.31 6.65
N THR A 43 6.15 7.55 7.60
CA THR A 43 5.38 6.98 8.72
C THR A 43 4.97 8.06 9.73
N GLY A 44 5.84 9.05 9.94
CA GLY A 44 5.63 10.14 10.89
C GLY A 44 5.39 9.58 12.30
N LYS A 45 4.19 9.81 12.84
CA LYS A 45 3.76 9.33 14.17
C LYS A 45 2.89 8.07 14.11
N ARG A 46 2.74 7.46 12.93
CA ARG A 46 1.85 6.32 12.71
C ARG A 46 2.66 5.13 12.21
N GLU A 47 2.31 3.94 12.67
CA GLU A 47 2.79 2.71 12.06
C GLU A 47 2.09 2.50 10.70
N LEU A 48 2.79 1.87 9.77
CA LEU A 48 2.27 1.47 8.47
C LEU A 48 2.41 -0.05 8.35
N CYS A 49 1.42 -0.68 7.73
CA CYS A 49 1.48 -2.07 7.30
C CYS A 49 1.33 -2.08 5.77
N ILE A 50 2.38 -2.51 5.08
CA ILE A 50 2.45 -2.56 3.63
C ILE A 50 2.05 -3.96 3.18
N VAL A 51 0.88 -4.08 2.55
CA VAL A 51 0.37 -5.36 2.04
C VAL A 51 0.60 -5.46 0.53
N VAL A 52 1.35 -6.48 0.09
CA VAL A 52 1.57 -6.75 -1.34
C VAL A 52 0.34 -7.47 -1.91
N LEU A 53 -0.48 -6.74 -2.66
CA LEU A 53 -1.70 -7.29 -3.26
C LEU A 53 -1.39 -8.27 -4.40
N THR A 54 -0.52 -7.86 -5.33
CA THR A 54 -0.12 -8.62 -6.52
C THR A 54 1.29 -8.22 -6.96
N GLY A 55 2.01 -9.11 -7.62
CA GLY A 55 3.37 -8.86 -8.10
C GLY A 55 4.41 -8.91 -6.98
N THR A 56 5.57 -8.30 -7.24
CA THR A 56 6.71 -8.28 -6.32
C THR A 56 7.20 -6.86 -6.10
N VAL A 57 7.63 -6.55 -4.88
CA VAL A 57 8.22 -5.25 -4.52
C VAL A 57 9.41 -5.44 -3.59
N THR A 58 10.34 -4.50 -3.61
CA THR A 58 11.38 -4.38 -2.59
C THR A 58 11.00 -3.25 -1.64
N VAL A 59 10.87 -3.55 -0.35
CA VAL A 59 10.54 -2.57 0.69
C VAL A 59 11.78 -2.25 1.50
N ARG A 60 12.02 -0.97 1.78
CA ARG A 60 13.08 -0.49 2.67
C ARG A 60 12.46 0.36 3.77
N ALA A 61 12.78 0.05 5.03
CA ALA A 61 12.33 0.81 6.18
C ALA A 61 13.48 0.91 7.20
N GLY A 62 14.05 2.11 7.36
CA GLY A 62 15.25 2.31 8.15
C GLY A 62 16.41 1.44 7.62
N GLU A 63 16.98 0.61 8.49
CA GLU A 63 18.08 -0.32 8.16
C GLU A 63 17.58 -1.67 7.61
N GLN A 64 16.26 -1.90 7.58
CA GLN A 64 15.68 -3.16 7.13
C GLN A 64 15.31 -3.09 5.64
N MET A 65 15.52 -4.21 4.94
CA MET A 65 15.21 -4.37 3.53
C MET A 65 14.62 -5.76 3.29
N TRP A 66 13.47 -5.80 2.62
CA TRP A 66 12.81 -7.02 2.18
C TRP A 66 12.78 -7.02 0.66
N GLU A 67 13.56 -7.89 0.05
CA GLU A 67 13.78 -7.91 -1.40
C GLU A 67 12.77 -8.81 -2.11
N ALA A 68 12.21 -8.32 -3.21
CA ALA A 68 11.32 -9.06 -4.11
C ALA A 68 10.20 -9.84 -3.38
N ILE A 69 9.62 -9.24 -2.33
CA ILE A 69 8.50 -9.84 -1.59
C ILE A 69 7.20 -9.75 -2.40
N GLY A 70 6.38 -10.79 -2.26
CA GLY A 70 5.17 -10.98 -3.05
C GLY A 70 5.25 -12.27 -3.88
N ASN A 71 4.16 -13.03 -3.91
CA ASN A 71 4.07 -14.27 -4.66
C ASN A 71 2.72 -14.48 -5.35
N ARG A 72 1.81 -13.51 -5.23
CA ARG A 72 0.47 -13.57 -5.82
C ARG A 72 0.46 -12.87 -7.16
N GLN A 73 -0.10 -13.54 -8.17
CA GLN A 73 -0.41 -12.92 -9.45
C GLN A 73 -1.79 -12.24 -9.38
N SER A 74 -2.67 -12.75 -8.52
CA SER A 74 -4.00 -12.22 -8.28
C SER A 74 -4.34 -12.18 -6.79
N VAL A 75 -5.15 -11.21 -6.37
CA VAL A 75 -5.68 -11.15 -4.99
C VAL A 75 -6.60 -12.32 -4.65
N PHE A 76 -7.03 -13.08 -5.66
CA PHE A 76 -7.89 -14.25 -5.54
C PHE A 76 -7.11 -15.57 -5.48
N ASP A 77 -5.78 -15.53 -5.58
CA ASP A 77 -4.95 -16.72 -5.39
C ASP A 77 -5.10 -17.23 -3.96
N ASP A 78 -5.17 -18.57 -3.78
CA ASP A 78 -5.28 -19.23 -2.46
C ASP A 78 -3.93 -19.25 -1.72
N VAL A 79 -3.36 -18.05 -1.54
CA VAL A 79 -2.06 -17.82 -0.92
C VAL A 79 -2.16 -16.53 -0.10
N SER A 80 -1.56 -16.52 1.09
CA SER A 80 -1.54 -15.31 1.93
C SER A 80 -0.71 -14.18 1.30
N PRO A 81 -1.07 -12.90 1.53
CA PRO A 81 -0.22 -11.77 1.16
C PRO A 81 1.12 -11.81 1.88
N TYR A 82 2.13 -11.19 1.27
CA TYR A 82 3.25 -10.63 2.02
C TYR A 82 2.82 -9.31 2.65
N ALA A 83 3.22 -9.09 3.91
CA ALA A 83 3.04 -7.84 4.62
C ALA A 83 4.32 -7.48 5.38
N VAL A 84 4.63 -6.19 5.44
CA VAL A 84 5.76 -5.60 6.19
C VAL A 84 5.23 -4.48 7.07
#